data_AF-A0A7C2R3V4-F1
#
_entry.id   AF-A0A7C2R3V4-F1
#
_cell.length_a   1.000
_cell.length_b   1.000
_cell.length_c   1.000
_cell.angle_alpha   90.00
_cell.angle_beta   90.00
_cell.angle_gamma   90.00
#
_symmetry.space_group_name_H-M   'P 1'
#
loop_
_entity.id
_entity.type
_entity.pdbx_description
1 polymer ?
#
loop_
_entity_poly.entity_id
_entity_poly.type
_entity_poly.pdbx_seq_one_letter_code
_entity_poly.pdbx_strand_id
1 'polypeptide(L)' 'MWKEAGINGLNGHRSVGGYRASMYNALPLESVQVLVDVMSELERKA' A
#
# COMPACT_ATOMS: atom_id res chain seq x y z
N MET A 1 -0.27 -6.67 8.76
CA MET A 1 -0.21 -5.23 8.43
C MET A 1 -1.15 -4.79 7.30
N TRP A 2 -0.93 -5.16 6.02
CA TRP A 2 -1.72 -4.60 4.91
C TRP A 2 -3.20 -4.99 4.99
N LYS A 3 -3.46 -6.29 5.19
CA LYS A 3 -4.81 -6.84 5.34
C LYS A 3 -5.53 -6.31 6.58
N GLU A 4 -4.80 -6.06 7.67
CA GLU A 4 -5.34 -5.47 8.91
C GLU A 4 -5.73 -4.01 8.70
N ALA A 5 -4.95 -3.26 7.91
CA ALA A 5 -5.25 -1.89 7.49
C ALA A 5 -6.27 -1.81 6.34
N GLY A 6 -6.85 -2.94 5.90
CA GLY A 6 -7.80 -2.98 4.79
C GLY A 6 -7.18 -2.73 3.40
N ILE A 7 -5.85 -2.71 3.29
CA ILE A 7 -5.14 -2.48 2.03
C ILE A 7 -5.03 -3.78 1.23
N ASN A 8 -5.38 -3.72 -0.05
CA ASN A 8 -5.25 -4.84 -1.01
C ASN A 8 -4.54 -4.38 -2.30
N GLY A 9 -4.11 -5.34 -3.12
CA GLY A 9 -3.57 -5.05 -4.46
C GLY A 9 -2.14 -4.53 -4.53
N LEU A 10 -1.38 -4.56 -3.42
CA LEU A 10 0.00 -4.03 -3.38
C LEU A 10 1.06 -4.97 -3.98
N ASN A 11 0.77 -6.25 -4.19
CA ASN A 11 1.76 -7.17 -4.75
C ASN A 11 2.14 -6.74 -6.17
N GLY A 12 3.43 -6.62 -6.43
CA GLY A 12 3.96 -6.26 -7.73
C GLY A 12 3.61 -7.27 -8.82
N HIS A 13 3.76 -6.86 -10.08
CA HIS A 13 3.50 -7.74 -11.21
C HIS A 13 4.39 -8.98 -11.16
N ARG A 14 3.86 -10.16 -11.52
CA ARG A 14 4.54 -11.45 -11.40
C ARG A 14 5.93 -11.53 -12.07
N SER A 15 6.17 -10.72 -13.09
CA SER A 15 7.44 -10.70 -13.83
C SER A 15 8.53 -9.83 -13.18
N VAL A 16 8.17 -8.95 -12.24
CA VAL A 16 9.09 -7.98 -11.61
C VAL A 16 9.18 -8.20 -10.10
N GLY A 17 8.13 -8.72 -9.48
CA GLY A 17 8.06 -8.87 -8.03
C GLY A 17 7.93 -7.54 -7.31
N GLY A 18 8.30 -7.51 -6.03
CA GLY A 18 8.22 -6.32 -5.19
C GLY A 18 6.79 -5.87 -4.90
N TYR A 19 6.62 -4.56 -4.75
CA TYR A 19 5.34 -3.91 -4.43
C TYR A 19 4.98 -2.84 -5.44
N ARG A 20 3.67 -2.63 -5.65
CA ARG A 20 3.12 -1.57 -6.51
C ARG A 20 1.78 -1.08 -5.94
N ALA A 21 1.69 0.21 -5.66
CA ALA A 21 0.42 0.86 -5.36
C ALA A 21 -0.16 1.46 -6.66
N SER A 22 -1.31 0.95 -7.10
CA SER A 22 -2.02 1.50 -8.25
C SER A 22 -2.90 2.69 -7.81
N MET A 23 -2.62 3.89 -8.32
CA MET A 23 -3.33 5.13 -7.95
C MET A 23 -4.24 5.62 -9.08
N TYR A 24 -5.40 5.02 -9.23
CA TYR A 24 -6.41 5.43 -10.23
C TYR A 24 -7.29 6.56 -9.71
N ASN A 25 -7.93 7.31 -10.62
CA ASN A 25 -8.80 8.46 -10.29
C ASN A 25 -9.93 8.16 -9.30
N ALA A 26 -10.40 6.90 -9.21
CA ALA A 26 -11.48 6.51 -8.32
C ALA A 26 -11.02 6.31 -6.86
N LEU A 27 -9.71 6.30 -6.59
CA LEU A 27 -9.20 6.19 -5.23
C LEU A 27 -9.32 7.54 -4.52
N PRO A 28 -9.94 7.57 -3.32
CA PRO A 28 -9.99 8.77 -2.52
C PRO A 28 -8.62 9.02 -1.86
N LEU A 29 -8.29 10.29 -1.58
CA LEU A 29 -6.98 10.68 -1.02
C LEU A 29 -6.71 10.00 0.33
N GLU A 30 -7.75 9.76 1.12
CA GLU A 30 -7.67 9.08 2.41
C GLU A 30 -7.10 7.66 2.26
N SER A 31 -7.38 6.97 1.16
CA SER A 31 -6.78 5.64 0.90
C SER A 31 -5.27 5.71 0.69
N VAL A 32 -4.78 6.81 0.12
CA VAL A 32 -3.33 7.06 -0.04
C VAL A 32 -2.71 7.34 1.33
N GLN A 33 -3.38 8.13 2.17
CA GLN A 33 -2.89 8.42 3.52
C GLN A 33 -2.76 7.14 4.37
N VAL A 34 -3.76 6.25 4.32
CA VAL A 34 -3.70 4.96 5.02
C VAL A 34 -2.51 4.12 4.56
N LEU A 35 -2.19 4.11 3.26
CA LEU A 35 -0.99 3.42 2.76
C LEU A 35 0.30 4.03 3.32
N VAL A 36 0.42 5.36 3.30
CA VAL A 36 1.60 6.08 3.80
C VAL A 36 1.82 5.79 5.28
N ASP A 37 0.77 5.90 6.10
CA ASP A 37 0.88 5.69 7.55
C ASP A 37 1.37 4.28 7.89
N VAL A 38 0.85 3.27 7.18
CA VAL A 38 1.23 1.87 7.38
C VAL A 38 2.67 1.62 6.90
N MET A 39 3.10 2.26 5.82
CA MET A 39 4.50 2.20 5.34
C MET A 39 5.47 2.88 6.31
N SER A 40 5.12 4.05 6.84
CA SER A 40 5.94 4.75 7.85
C SER A 40 6.03 3.96 9.16
N GLU A 41 4.95 3.32 9.57
CA GLU A 41 4.96 2.43 10.74
C GLU A 41 5.84 1.19 10.49
N LEU A 42 5.84 0.64 9.26
CA LEU A 42 6.73 -0.45 8.88
C LEU A 42 8.19 -0.04 9.00
N GLU A 43 8.55 1.09 8.40
CA GLU A 43 9.92 1.62 8.40
C GLU A 43 10.41 1.86 9.83
N ARG A 44 9.56 2.41 10.71
CA ARG A 44 9.91 2.64 12.12
C ARG A 44 10.09 1.37 12.95
N LYS A 45 9.44 0.27 12.57
CA LYS A 45 9.46 -1.02 13.29
C LYS A 45 10.48 -2.01 12.73
N ALA A 46 11.01 -1.73 11.55
CA ALA A 46 12.07 -2.52 10.91
C ALA A 46 13.43 -2.23 11.56
#